data_AF-A0A3D0X829-F1
#
_entry.id   AF-A0A3D0X829-F1
#
_cell.length_a   1.000
_cell.length_b   1.000
_cell.length_c   1.000
_cell.angle_alpha   90.00
_cell.angle_beta   90.00
_cell.angle_gamma   90.00
#
_symmetry.space_group_name_H-M   'P 1'
#
loop_
_entity.id
_entity.type
_entity.pdbx_description
1 polymer ?
#
loop_
_entity_poly.entity_id
_entity_poly.type
_entity_poly.pdbx_seq_one_letter_code
_entity_poly.pdbx_strand_id
1 'polypeptide(L)'
;MEGNMAGIAHFYRYNPMTNDWQEQLVAAPNTSAVLIADILWGKREGAYGHLTALKAEYMNPAYHDFSRSYFRASLRQRLVWCPEHRCFEKIHHVEREDSIRSVSGCRMHGRVARFTAHIDVSYAENAPKNINSPVGWILRRHMDGSIDIQAEILHIPITINVTDFSISLEAENLESCLLTIGEDFRVGEDTTAFSPIGKDWSDFALDIPGIVTEKAISYLLSEAGDNAYIPPDSNTKGYRKLRAFSHRPEDLHIEYWREIIGENFDKLFPKTQKNPFLALCKYLEIPATAKLTEGYEKNPFAPLWAVILRGLGFHEENIERFYGLEEFAGISPDCFSEFFGSDAEGMLSASVSTEVENRWYMLNHFVRWALTVTSEADLAGRGLWALASRPWTEEIEEELSKVYCLTDDA
;
A
#
# COMPACT_ATOMS: atom_id res chain seq x y z
N MET A 1 45.68 -12.41 -7.14
CA MET A 1 44.55 -12.44 -8.10
C MET A 1 43.41 -13.13 -7.38
N GLU A 2 42.72 -12.37 -6.53
CA GLU A 2 41.47 -12.81 -5.92
C GLU A 2 40.39 -12.67 -6.99
N GLY A 3 39.87 -13.80 -7.44
CA GLY A 3 38.74 -13.81 -8.35
C GLY A 3 37.52 -13.29 -7.59
N ASN A 4 37.02 -12.12 -7.99
CA ASN A 4 35.67 -11.66 -7.68
C ASN A 4 34.68 -12.74 -8.18
N MET A 5 34.35 -13.70 -7.33
CA MET A 5 33.22 -14.58 -7.58
C MET A 5 31.97 -13.74 -7.33
N ALA A 6 31.42 -13.18 -8.39
CA ALA A 6 30.20 -12.38 -8.34
C ALA A 6 29.04 -13.24 -7.80
N GLY A 7 28.31 -12.72 -6.81
CA GLY A 7 27.07 -13.31 -6.33
C GLY A 7 26.05 -13.48 -7.47
N ILE A 8 25.12 -14.42 -7.32
CA ILE A 8 24.05 -14.61 -8.30
C ILE A 8 23.08 -13.43 -8.17
N ALA A 9 22.95 -12.65 -9.25
CA ALA A 9 22.01 -11.55 -9.35
C ALA A 9 20.80 -11.98 -10.19
N HIS A 10 19.60 -11.79 -9.64
CA HIS A 10 18.33 -11.99 -10.31
C HIS A 10 17.75 -10.63 -10.68
N PHE A 11 17.27 -10.50 -11.92
CA PHE A 11 16.66 -9.28 -12.41
C PHE A 11 15.16 -9.52 -12.56
N TYR A 12 14.34 -8.57 -12.15
CA TYR A 12 12.89 -8.64 -12.29
C TYR A 12 12.40 -7.47 -13.12
N ARG A 13 11.58 -7.78 -14.13
CA ARG A 13 11.01 -6.80 -15.06
C ARG A 13 9.50 -6.85 -15.05
N TYR A 14 8.88 -5.68 -15.14
CA TYR A 14 7.44 -5.57 -15.22
C TYR A 14 6.92 -5.93 -16.62
N ASN A 15 5.92 -6.81 -16.67
CA ASN A 15 5.19 -7.21 -17.86
C ASN A 15 3.84 -6.48 -17.91
N PRO A 16 3.65 -5.54 -18.86
CA PRO A 16 2.42 -4.75 -18.96
C PRO A 16 1.20 -5.56 -19.42
N MET A 17 1.39 -6.74 -20.02
CA MET A 17 0.31 -7.58 -20.54
C MET A 17 -0.40 -8.32 -19.42
N THR A 18 0.37 -8.94 -18.54
CA THR A 18 -0.13 -9.68 -17.39
C THR A 18 -0.32 -8.80 -16.17
N ASN A 19 0.17 -7.55 -16.21
CA ASN A 19 0.23 -6.67 -15.06
C ASN A 19 1.03 -7.32 -13.91
N ASP A 20 2.13 -8.00 -14.27
CA ASP A 20 2.89 -8.86 -13.36
C ASP A 20 4.41 -8.66 -13.54
N TRP A 21 5.22 -9.12 -12.59
CA TRP A 21 6.67 -9.05 -12.64
C TRP A 21 7.27 -10.40 -13.02
N GLN A 22 8.32 -10.40 -13.84
CA GLN A 22 8.95 -11.61 -14.37
C GLN A 22 10.46 -11.62 -14.11
N GLU A 23 10.99 -12.77 -13.72
CA GLU A 23 12.42 -13.00 -13.52
C GLU A 23 13.16 -13.11 -14.86
N GLN A 24 14.32 -12.46 -14.96
CA GLN A 24 15.22 -12.46 -16.10
C GLN A 24 16.64 -12.84 -15.65
N LEU A 25 17.26 -13.76 -16.39
CA LEU A 25 18.57 -14.33 -16.06
C LEU A 25 19.76 -13.48 -16.55
N VAL A 26 19.52 -12.39 -17.28
CA VAL A 26 20.58 -11.54 -17.83
C VAL A 26 20.19 -10.07 -17.64
N ALA A 27 21.12 -9.27 -17.13
CA ALA A 27 20.98 -7.82 -17.10
C ALA A 27 20.76 -7.32 -18.53
N ALA A 28 19.58 -6.77 -18.83
CA ALA A 28 19.38 -6.10 -20.10
C ALA A 28 20.33 -4.89 -20.15
N PRO A 29 21.11 -4.71 -21.23
CA PRO A 29 21.91 -3.49 -21.41
C PRO A 29 21.00 -2.27 -21.37
N ASN A 30 21.53 -1.12 -20.92
CA ASN A 30 20.89 0.21 -20.84
C ASN A 30 19.81 0.42 -21.89
N THR A 31 18.61 -0.05 -21.60
CA THR A 31 17.49 -0.02 -22.52
C THR A 31 16.67 1.20 -22.17
N SER A 32 16.26 1.94 -23.20
CA SER A 32 15.32 3.06 -23.10
C SER A 32 14.12 2.67 -22.24
N ALA A 33 13.55 3.62 -21.50
CA ALA A 33 12.31 3.39 -20.77
C ALA A 33 11.11 3.79 -21.65
N VAL A 34 10.03 3.03 -21.56
CA VAL A 34 8.72 3.33 -22.16
C VAL A 34 7.77 3.68 -21.03
N LEU A 35 7.27 4.92 -21.02
CA LEU A 35 6.38 5.40 -19.96
C LEU A 35 4.93 5.04 -20.28
N ILE A 36 4.27 4.37 -19.34
CA ILE A 36 2.83 4.11 -19.34
C ILE A 36 2.20 4.82 -18.14
N ALA A 37 1.20 5.65 -18.41
CA ALA A 37 0.38 6.28 -17.38
C ALA A 37 -0.97 5.56 -17.30
N ASP A 38 -1.33 5.07 -16.11
CA ASP A 38 -2.73 4.78 -15.77
C ASP A 38 -3.33 6.03 -15.12
N ILE A 39 -4.28 6.66 -15.80
CA ILE A 39 -4.93 7.87 -15.30
C ILE A 39 -6.28 7.48 -14.70
N LEU A 40 -6.48 7.90 -13.46
CA LEU A 40 -7.73 7.78 -12.74
C LEU A 40 -8.30 9.19 -12.54
N TRP A 41 -9.37 9.49 -13.26
CA TRP A 41 -10.07 10.77 -13.14
C TRP A 41 -11.05 10.72 -11.97
N GLY A 42 -10.78 11.52 -10.94
CA GLY A 42 -11.65 11.71 -9.78
C GLY A 42 -12.57 12.91 -9.98
N LYS A 43 -13.87 12.73 -9.73
CA LYS A 43 -14.83 13.84 -9.66
C LYS A 43 -14.87 14.31 -8.21
N ARG A 44 -14.48 15.56 -7.94
CA ARG A 44 -14.78 16.19 -6.64
C ARG A 44 -16.22 16.71 -6.67
N GLU A 45 -17.10 16.17 -5.83
CA GLU A 45 -18.44 16.72 -5.66
C GLU A 45 -18.35 18.12 -5.04
N GLY A 46 -19.17 19.06 -5.52
CA GLY A 46 -19.14 20.47 -5.10
C GLY A 46 -18.49 21.47 -6.06
N ALA A 47 -17.75 21.04 -7.09
CA ALA A 47 -17.09 21.96 -8.04
C ALA A 47 -18.01 22.51 -9.16
N TYR A 48 -19.23 21.99 -9.31
CA TYR A 48 -20.16 22.37 -10.39
C TYR A 48 -21.33 23.24 -9.90
N GLY A 49 -21.02 24.25 -9.10
CA GLY A 49 -21.96 25.31 -8.75
C GLY A 49 -22.15 26.38 -9.84
N HIS A 50 -21.27 26.43 -10.86
CA HIS A 50 -21.38 27.47 -11.90
C HIS A 50 -21.21 26.93 -13.33
N LEU A 51 -22.25 27.22 -14.11
CA LEU A 51 -22.29 27.14 -15.56
C LEU A 51 -21.01 27.71 -16.20
N THR A 52 -20.19 26.83 -16.78
CA THR A 52 -19.69 27.07 -18.12
C THR A 52 -19.68 25.77 -18.89
N ALA A 53 -20.56 25.72 -19.89
CA ALA A 53 -20.43 24.87 -21.05
C ALA A 53 -19.08 25.13 -21.73
N LEU A 54 -18.02 24.47 -21.25
CA LEU A 54 -16.85 24.21 -22.08
C LEU A 54 -17.30 23.22 -23.14
N LYS A 55 -17.70 23.78 -24.29
CA LYS A 55 -18.01 23.03 -25.50
C LYS A 55 -16.89 22.03 -25.75
N ALA A 56 -17.24 20.76 -25.86
CA ALA A 56 -16.35 19.66 -26.26
C ALA A 56 -15.60 19.94 -27.60
N GLU A 57 -15.99 20.98 -28.33
CA GLU A 57 -15.39 21.52 -29.55
C GLU A 57 -13.96 22.05 -29.38
N TYR A 58 -13.51 22.35 -28.15
CA TYR A 58 -12.14 22.82 -27.86
C TYR A 58 -11.18 21.74 -27.35
N MET A 59 -11.67 20.50 -27.20
CA MET A 59 -10.81 19.38 -26.81
C MET A 59 -9.99 18.91 -28.02
N ASN A 60 -8.74 18.53 -27.79
CA ASN A 60 -7.91 17.89 -28.81
C ASN A 60 -8.70 16.74 -29.47
N PRO A 61 -8.69 16.59 -30.81
CA PRO A 61 -9.50 15.60 -31.51
C PRO A 61 -9.30 14.15 -31.04
N ALA A 62 -8.13 13.82 -30.50
CA ALA A 62 -7.86 12.54 -29.85
C ALA A 62 -8.78 12.26 -28.65
N TYR A 63 -9.46 13.30 -28.15
CA TYR A 63 -10.31 13.32 -26.95
C TYR A 63 -11.81 13.55 -27.23
N HIS A 64 -12.26 13.61 -28.49
CA HIS A 64 -13.68 13.88 -28.78
C HIS A 64 -14.65 12.77 -28.30
N ASP A 65 -14.21 11.50 -28.29
CA ASP A 65 -14.96 10.37 -27.72
C ASP A 65 -15.12 10.43 -26.19
N PHE A 66 -14.43 11.37 -25.52
CA PHE A 66 -14.39 11.48 -24.08
C PHE A 66 -15.57 12.28 -23.52
N SER A 67 -16.11 13.23 -24.29
CA SER A 67 -17.14 14.17 -23.80
C SER A 67 -18.48 13.53 -23.36
N ARG A 68 -18.79 12.30 -23.81
CA ARG A 68 -20.06 11.62 -23.49
C ARG A 68 -19.97 10.54 -22.41
N SER A 69 -18.77 10.06 -22.09
CA SER A 69 -18.54 8.96 -21.13
C SER A 69 -18.10 9.44 -19.74
N TYR A 70 -17.75 10.72 -19.59
CA TYR A 70 -17.32 11.35 -18.32
C TYR A 70 -18.39 11.38 -17.23
N PHE A 71 -19.68 11.25 -17.57
CA PHE A 71 -20.76 11.48 -16.61
C PHE A 71 -21.21 10.25 -15.80
N ARG A 72 -20.57 9.08 -15.95
CA ARG A 72 -21.08 7.85 -15.29
C ARG A 72 -20.09 6.89 -14.63
N ALA A 73 -18.77 7.05 -14.74
CA ALA A 73 -17.84 6.16 -14.03
C ALA A 73 -16.42 6.75 -13.97
N SER A 74 -15.67 6.42 -12.92
CA SER A 74 -14.21 6.58 -12.85
C SER A 74 -13.56 5.88 -14.05
N LEU A 75 -13.18 6.64 -15.07
CA LEU A 75 -12.68 6.08 -16.31
C LEU A 75 -11.17 5.89 -16.21
N ARG A 76 -10.73 4.66 -15.93
CA ARG A 76 -9.31 4.29 -15.96
C ARG A 76 -8.82 4.32 -17.41
N GLN A 77 -7.82 5.15 -17.68
CA GLN A 77 -7.23 5.27 -19.02
C GLN A 77 -5.78 4.88 -18.99
N ARG A 78 -5.36 4.06 -19.96
CA ARG A 78 -3.95 3.70 -20.12
C ARG A 78 -3.37 4.41 -21.32
N LEU A 79 -2.41 5.29 -21.07
CA LEU A 79 -1.71 6.07 -22.09
C LEU A 79 -0.23 5.71 -22.12
N VAL A 80 0.41 5.88 -23.26
CA VAL A 80 1.86 5.73 -23.46
C VAL A 80 2.45 7.08 -23.87
N TRP A 81 3.59 7.46 -23.30
CA TRP A 81 4.31 8.65 -23.75
C TRP A 81 4.95 8.39 -25.10
N CYS A 82 4.56 9.18 -26.11
CA CYS A 82 5.19 9.15 -27.41
C CYS A 82 6.27 10.23 -27.48
N PRO A 83 7.56 9.87 -27.63
CA PRO A 83 8.64 10.86 -27.74
C PRO A 83 8.58 11.65 -29.07
N GLU A 84 8.01 11.07 -30.12
CA GLU A 84 7.88 11.72 -31.44
C GLU A 84 6.85 12.85 -31.40
N HIS A 85 5.67 12.60 -30.82
CA HIS A 85 4.60 13.59 -30.71
C HIS A 85 4.66 14.41 -29.41
N ARG A 86 5.53 14.04 -28.47
CA ARG A 86 5.70 14.69 -27.16
C ARG A 86 4.38 14.82 -26.40
N CYS A 87 3.57 13.76 -26.42
CA CYS A 87 2.32 13.71 -25.70
C CYS A 87 2.01 12.27 -25.25
N PHE A 88 1.08 12.15 -24.30
CA PHE A 88 0.51 10.85 -23.94
C PHE A 88 -0.55 10.45 -24.95
N GLU A 89 -0.40 9.25 -25.52
CA GLU A 89 -1.29 8.70 -26.52
C GLU A 89 -1.98 7.44 -26.00
N LYS A 90 -3.19 7.17 -26.50
CA LYS A 90 -3.83 5.88 -26.23
C LYS A 90 -2.97 4.75 -26.77
N ILE A 91 -2.86 3.68 -25.99
CA ILE A 91 -2.25 2.44 -26.46
C ILE A 91 -3.22 1.79 -27.44
N HIS A 92 -2.77 1.54 -28.68
CA HIS A 92 -3.55 0.78 -29.66
C HIS A 92 -3.41 -0.71 -29.40
N HIS A 93 -2.17 -1.19 -29.35
CA HIS A 93 -1.86 -2.55 -28.94
C HIS A 93 -0.44 -2.65 -28.39
N VAL A 94 -0.23 -3.64 -27.55
CA VAL A 94 1.09 -4.08 -27.11
C VAL A 94 1.49 -5.24 -28.00
N GLU A 95 2.60 -5.10 -28.70
CA GLU A 95 3.06 -6.07 -29.70
C GLU A 95 3.89 -7.19 -29.08
N ARG A 96 4.71 -6.82 -28.09
CA ARG A 96 5.64 -7.67 -27.33
C ARG A 96 5.79 -7.10 -25.93
N GLU A 97 6.41 -7.86 -25.02
CA GLU A 97 6.66 -7.43 -23.63
C GLU A 97 7.41 -6.10 -23.52
N ASP A 98 8.16 -5.71 -24.55
CA ASP A 98 8.97 -4.51 -24.63
C ASP A 98 8.58 -3.56 -25.78
N SER A 99 7.44 -3.79 -26.45
CA SER A 99 7.01 -3.03 -27.64
C SER A 99 5.56 -2.60 -27.55
N ILE A 100 5.33 -1.29 -27.55
CA ILE A 100 4.00 -0.69 -27.49
C ILE A 100 3.76 0.09 -28.77
N ARG A 101 2.56 -0.04 -29.34
CA ARG A 101 2.11 0.80 -30.44
C ARG A 101 0.99 1.74 -29.96
N SER A 102 1.16 3.04 -30.22
CA SER A 102 0.11 4.03 -29.95
C SER A 102 -0.96 4.03 -31.04
N VAL A 103 -2.10 4.69 -30.77
CA VAL A 103 -3.17 4.90 -31.76
C VAL A 103 -2.72 5.75 -32.95
N SER A 104 -1.75 6.64 -32.77
CA SER A 104 -1.16 7.40 -33.88
C SER A 104 -0.20 6.57 -34.74
N GLY A 105 0.07 5.32 -34.36
CA GLY A 105 0.90 4.38 -35.10
C GLY A 105 2.38 4.37 -34.70
N CYS A 106 2.80 5.19 -33.74
CA CYS A 106 4.18 5.21 -33.24
C CYS A 106 4.51 3.92 -32.48
N ARG A 107 5.76 3.49 -32.57
CA ARG A 107 6.26 2.27 -31.94
C ARG A 107 7.32 2.62 -30.91
N MET A 108 7.10 2.21 -29.67
CA MET A 108 7.98 2.51 -28.54
C MET A 108 8.58 1.20 -28.01
N HIS A 109 9.91 1.20 -27.85
CA HIS A 109 10.68 0.05 -27.38
C HIS A 109 11.42 0.36 -26.08
N GLY A 110 11.34 -0.53 -25.10
CA GLY A 110 12.08 -0.35 -23.85
C GLY A 110 11.50 -0.96 -22.59
N ARG A 111 12.17 -0.71 -21.45
CA ARG A 111 11.72 -1.07 -20.09
C ARG A 111 10.47 -0.28 -19.75
N VAL A 112 9.40 -0.95 -19.35
CA VAL A 112 8.14 -0.27 -19.07
C VAL A 112 8.19 0.36 -17.68
N ALA A 113 8.09 1.69 -17.62
CA ALA A 113 7.82 2.42 -16.40
C ALA A 113 6.31 2.66 -16.34
N ARG A 114 5.64 2.09 -15.33
CA ARG A 114 4.21 2.31 -15.14
C ARG A 114 3.96 3.13 -13.89
N PHE A 115 3.14 4.15 -14.02
CA PHE A 115 2.68 4.92 -12.88
C PHE A 115 1.18 5.16 -12.93
N THR A 116 0.59 5.34 -11.75
CA THR A 116 -0.81 5.72 -11.61
C THR A 116 -0.87 7.18 -11.20
N ALA A 117 -1.64 7.98 -11.94
CA ALA A 117 -1.91 9.37 -11.58
C ALA A 117 -3.40 9.50 -11.23
N HIS A 118 -3.67 9.85 -9.97
CA HIS A 118 -5.00 10.26 -9.53
C HIS A 118 -5.13 11.75 -9.80
N ILE A 119 -6.09 12.10 -10.65
CA ILE A 119 -6.33 13.49 -11.04
C ILE A 119 -7.69 13.90 -10.50
N ASP A 120 -7.67 14.63 -9.40
CA ASP A 120 -8.82 15.36 -8.91
C ASP A 120 -8.92 16.68 -9.65
N VAL A 121 -9.97 16.83 -10.44
CA VAL A 121 -10.22 18.04 -11.21
C VAL A 121 -10.66 19.14 -10.24
N SER A 122 -9.70 19.87 -9.68
CA SER A 122 -9.94 21.11 -8.96
C SER A 122 -9.42 22.29 -9.79
N TYR A 123 -10.16 23.40 -9.78
CA TYR A 123 -9.77 24.62 -10.51
C TYR A 123 -8.44 25.24 -10.06
N ALA A 124 -7.82 24.72 -9.00
CA ALA A 124 -6.66 25.32 -8.33
C ALA A 124 -5.30 24.69 -8.70
N GLU A 125 -5.25 23.56 -9.42
CA GLU A 125 -3.99 22.81 -9.58
C GLU A 125 -3.52 22.65 -11.02
N ASN A 126 -2.79 23.65 -11.53
CA ASN A 126 -1.79 23.47 -12.59
C ASN A 126 -0.40 23.29 -11.95
N ALA A 127 -0.29 22.39 -10.98
CA ALA A 127 0.96 22.19 -10.25
C ALA A 127 1.79 21.07 -10.92
N PRO A 128 3.10 21.28 -11.15
CA PRO A 128 3.99 20.19 -11.53
C PRO A 128 4.00 19.15 -10.42
N LYS A 129 3.80 17.89 -10.79
CA LYS A 129 3.87 16.74 -9.88
C LYS A 129 5.05 15.87 -10.29
N ASN A 130 5.86 15.47 -9.33
CA ASN A 130 6.91 14.49 -9.53
C ASN A 130 6.37 13.10 -9.19
N ILE A 131 6.46 12.18 -10.14
CA ILE A 131 6.02 10.81 -9.97
C ILE A 131 7.22 9.88 -10.06
N ASN A 132 7.32 8.95 -9.11
CA ASN A 132 8.32 7.89 -9.12
C ASN A 132 7.70 6.62 -9.71
N SER A 133 8.39 5.99 -10.65
CA SER A 133 7.94 4.74 -11.27
C SER A 133 9.07 3.70 -11.28
N PRO A 134 8.87 2.53 -10.66
CA PRO A 134 9.87 1.47 -10.73
C PRO A 134 9.89 0.86 -12.14
N VAL A 135 11.08 0.77 -12.74
CA VAL A 135 11.31 0.18 -14.08
C VAL A 135 11.96 -1.20 -14.02
N GLY A 136 12.50 -1.57 -12.86
CA GLY A 136 13.21 -2.82 -12.64
C GLY A 136 13.49 -3.06 -11.17
N TRP A 137 13.66 -4.33 -10.80
CA TRP A 137 14.18 -4.72 -9.49
C TRP A 137 15.37 -5.65 -9.67
N ILE A 138 16.36 -5.49 -8.80
CA ILE A 138 17.55 -6.33 -8.76
C ILE A 138 17.60 -6.97 -7.39
N LEU A 139 17.72 -8.29 -7.37
CA LEU A 139 17.90 -9.07 -6.16
C LEU A 139 19.28 -9.74 -6.23
N ARG A 140 20.20 -9.36 -5.35
CA ARG A 140 21.55 -9.94 -5.30
C ARG A 140 21.72 -10.73 -4.01
N ARG A 141 22.17 -11.97 -4.15
CA ARG A 141 22.58 -12.79 -3.00
C ARG A 141 24.08 -12.66 -2.80
N HIS A 142 24.49 -12.31 -1.59
CA HIS A 142 25.88 -12.23 -1.17
C HIS A 142 26.37 -13.57 -0.60
N MET A 143 27.69 -13.75 -0.52
CA MET A 143 28.28 -15.00 -0.01
C MET A 143 28.12 -15.18 1.50
N ASP A 144 27.93 -14.09 2.23
CA ASP A 144 27.71 -14.08 3.68
C ASP A 144 26.24 -14.32 4.06
N GLY A 145 25.40 -14.72 3.09
CA GLY A 145 23.99 -15.00 3.29
C GLY A 145 23.09 -13.77 3.22
N SER A 146 23.66 -12.57 3.08
CA SER A 146 22.88 -11.34 2.95
C SER A 146 22.26 -11.18 1.56
N ILE A 147 21.22 -10.34 1.49
CA ILE A 147 20.49 -10.08 0.25
C ILE A 147 20.32 -8.58 0.06
N ASP A 148 20.84 -8.08 -1.06
CA ASP A 148 20.62 -6.73 -1.53
C ASP A 148 19.43 -6.69 -2.48
N ILE A 149 18.40 -5.93 -2.11
CA ILE A 149 17.25 -5.64 -2.97
C ILE A 149 17.38 -4.21 -3.45
N GLN A 150 17.37 -4.01 -4.77
CA GLN A 150 17.45 -2.69 -5.38
C GLN A 150 16.29 -2.43 -6.32
N ALA A 151 15.72 -1.22 -6.26
CA ALA A 151 14.77 -0.73 -7.25
C ALA A 151 15.47 0.25 -8.19
N GLU A 152 15.24 0.06 -9.49
CA GLU A 152 15.54 1.05 -10.51
C GLU A 152 14.33 1.96 -10.68
N ILE A 153 14.44 3.23 -10.31
CA ILE A 153 13.34 4.18 -10.32
C ILE A 153 13.54 5.20 -11.41
N LEU A 154 12.48 5.48 -12.15
CA LEU A 154 12.40 6.62 -13.05
C LEU A 154 11.60 7.73 -12.37
N HIS A 155 12.26 8.88 -12.19
CA HIS A 155 11.62 10.10 -11.70
C HIS A 155 11.05 10.91 -12.87
N ILE A 156 9.73 11.12 -12.87
CA ILE A 156 8.96 11.65 -14.00
C ILE A 156 8.30 12.97 -13.57
N PRO A 157 8.76 14.13 -14.07
CA PRO A 157 8.07 15.39 -13.88
C PRO A 157 6.88 15.48 -14.84
N ILE A 158 5.67 15.54 -14.28
CA ILE A 158 4.44 15.69 -15.05
C ILE A 158 3.79 17.04 -14.76
N THR A 159 3.16 17.60 -15.79
CA THR A 159 2.30 18.77 -15.66
C THR A 159 0.91 18.38 -16.16
N ILE A 160 -0.07 18.49 -15.27
CA ILE A 160 -1.47 18.25 -15.56
C ILE A 160 -2.09 19.58 -15.94
N ASN A 161 -2.56 19.70 -17.17
CA ASN A 161 -3.28 20.88 -17.63
C ASN A 161 -4.78 20.63 -17.47
N VAL A 162 -5.38 21.34 -16.51
CA VAL A 162 -6.80 21.20 -16.20
C VAL A 162 -7.70 21.83 -17.27
N THR A 163 -7.17 22.77 -18.07
CA THR A 163 -7.98 23.50 -19.07
C THR A 163 -8.37 22.65 -20.28
N ASP A 164 -7.49 21.72 -20.68
CA ASP A 164 -7.71 20.81 -21.81
C ASP A 164 -7.69 19.33 -21.41
N PHE A 165 -7.60 19.05 -20.10
CA PHE A 165 -7.47 17.72 -19.53
C PHE A 165 -6.29 16.93 -20.11
N SER A 166 -5.23 17.61 -20.53
CA SER A 166 -4.02 16.98 -21.04
C SER A 166 -3.01 16.75 -19.93
N ILE A 167 -2.23 15.67 -20.07
CA ILE A 167 -1.03 15.44 -19.30
C ILE A 167 0.14 15.67 -20.24
N SER A 168 1.04 16.54 -19.83
CA SER A 168 2.29 16.79 -20.53
C SER A 168 3.46 16.40 -19.63
N LEU A 169 4.54 15.92 -20.24
CA LEU A 169 5.81 15.76 -19.55
C LEU A 169 6.65 17.01 -19.80
N GLU A 170 7.36 17.45 -18.78
CA GLU A 170 8.47 18.38 -18.96
C GLU A 170 9.64 17.60 -19.59
N ALA A 171 9.53 17.39 -20.91
CA ALA A 171 10.40 16.51 -21.68
C ALA A 171 11.88 16.92 -21.66
N GLU A 172 12.18 18.17 -21.31
CA GLU A 172 13.55 18.69 -21.15
C GLU A 172 14.29 18.06 -19.95
N ASN A 173 13.56 17.47 -18.99
CA ASN A 173 14.11 16.82 -17.80
C ASN A 173 14.10 15.28 -17.90
N LEU A 174 13.71 14.71 -19.05
CA LEU A 174 13.47 13.26 -19.19
C LEU A 174 14.72 12.42 -19.47
N GLU A 175 15.92 13.00 -19.42
CA GLU A 175 17.18 12.33 -19.76
C GLU A 175 17.81 11.51 -18.60
N SER A 176 17.01 10.69 -17.92
CA SER A 176 17.42 9.67 -16.96
C SER A 176 17.90 10.17 -15.58
N CYS A 177 16.95 10.46 -14.70
CA CYS A 177 17.19 10.22 -13.27
C CYS A 177 16.79 8.78 -12.97
N LEU A 178 17.70 7.85 -13.30
CA LEU A 178 17.62 6.48 -12.81
C LEU A 178 18.18 6.48 -11.40
N LEU A 179 17.30 6.50 -10.40
CA LEU A 179 17.72 6.36 -9.02
C LEU A 179 17.75 4.87 -8.66
N THR A 180 18.84 4.43 -8.06
CA THR A 180 18.92 3.12 -7.41
C THR A 180 18.74 3.32 -5.92
N ILE A 181 17.68 2.75 -5.36
CA ILE A 181 17.53 2.59 -3.90
C ILE A 181 17.74 1.13 -3.55
N GLY A 182 18.41 0.84 -2.43
CA GLY A 182 18.79 -0.51 -2.06
C GLY A 182 18.74 -0.74 -0.55
N GLU A 183 18.55 -1.99 -0.14
CA GLU A 183 18.67 -2.40 1.26
C GLU A 183 19.25 -3.82 1.35
N ASP A 184 20.19 -4.00 2.28
CA ASP A 184 20.78 -5.30 2.59
C ASP A 184 19.99 -5.95 3.74
N PHE A 185 19.36 -7.08 3.46
CA PHE A 185 18.60 -7.85 4.44
C PHE A 185 19.42 -9.03 4.96
N ARG A 186 19.43 -9.18 6.29
CA ARG A 186 20.07 -10.28 7.01
C ARG A 186 19.16 -10.81 8.10
N VAL A 187 19.18 -12.12 8.29
CA VAL A 187 18.36 -12.78 9.31
C VAL A 187 18.97 -12.54 10.70
N GLY A 188 18.16 -12.05 11.64
CA GLY A 188 18.51 -11.86 13.04
C GLY A 188 19.32 -10.60 13.36
N GLU A 189 19.71 -9.80 12.36
CA GLU A 189 20.44 -8.55 12.54
C GLU A 189 19.51 -7.33 12.45
N ASP A 190 19.83 -6.30 13.24
CA ASP A 190 19.16 -5.01 13.12
C ASP A 190 19.68 -4.37 11.85
N THR A 191 18.93 -4.55 10.75
CA THR A 191 19.26 -4.04 9.42
C THR A 191 19.14 -2.52 9.46
N THR A 192 20.18 -1.87 9.99
CA THR A 192 20.26 -0.42 10.21
C THR A 192 21.55 0.10 9.59
N ALA A 193 21.68 -0.05 8.28
CA ALA A 193 22.69 0.67 7.53
C ALA A 193 22.29 0.83 6.06
N PHE A 194 21.35 1.74 5.79
CA PHE A 194 21.41 2.48 4.53
C PHE A 194 21.74 3.93 4.83
N SER A 195 22.97 4.32 4.48
CA SER A 195 23.29 5.69 4.11
C SER A 195 23.62 5.65 2.62
N PRO A 196 22.66 5.94 1.74
CA PRO A 196 23.05 6.64 0.55
C PRO A 196 23.31 8.08 1.01
N ILE A 197 24.05 8.83 0.22
CA ILE A 197 23.85 10.27 0.23
C ILE A 197 22.45 10.45 -0.41
N GLY A 198 21.34 10.32 0.36
CA GLY A 198 19.99 10.28 -0.22
C GLY A 198 18.88 9.64 0.64
N LYS A 199 17.67 9.66 0.07
CA LYS A 199 16.32 9.44 0.65
C LYS A 199 15.97 7.97 0.96
N ASP A 200 15.06 7.75 1.92
CA ASP A 200 14.50 6.45 2.38
C ASP A 200 13.51 5.85 1.33
N TRP A 201 13.30 4.52 1.31
CA TRP A 201 12.25 3.87 0.50
C TRP A 201 10.88 4.51 0.70
N SER A 202 10.60 4.95 1.94
CA SER A 202 9.39 5.69 2.32
C SER A 202 9.23 7.02 1.55
N ASP A 203 10.33 7.69 1.22
CA ASP A 203 10.32 8.95 0.45
C ASP A 203 9.85 8.76 -1.00
N PHE A 204 9.83 7.52 -1.50
CA PHE A 204 9.39 7.19 -2.85
C PHE A 204 8.01 6.55 -2.90
N ALA A 205 7.42 6.21 -1.75
CA ALA A 205 6.14 5.50 -1.63
C ALA A 205 6.08 4.24 -2.52
N LEU A 206 7.19 3.50 -2.61
CA LEU A 206 7.31 2.32 -3.46
C LEU A 206 7.08 1.04 -2.66
N ASP A 207 6.21 0.19 -3.18
CA ASP A 207 6.03 -1.16 -2.66
C ASP A 207 6.91 -2.17 -3.42
N ILE A 208 7.50 -3.12 -2.69
CA ILE A 208 8.32 -4.19 -3.30
C ILE A 208 7.35 -5.26 -3.84
N PRO A 209 7.43 -5.63 -5.13
CA PRO A 209 6.52 -6.61 -5.71
C PRO A 209 6.53 -7.94 -4.95
N GLY A 210 5.37 -8.61 -4.90
CA GLY A 210 5.22 -9.91 -4.24
C GLY A 210 6.23 -10.96 -4.72
N ILE A 211 6.45 -11.07 -6.04
CA ILE A 211 7.44 -12.02 -6.58
C ILE A 211 8.88 -11.74 -6.12
N VAL A 212 9.26 -10.45 -5.99
CA VAL A 212 10.59 -10.05 -5.52
C VAL A 212 10.71 -10.37 -4.02
N THR A 213 9.65 -10.07 -3.27
CA THR A 213 9.51 -10.36 -1.84
C THR A 213 9.62 -11.86 -1.56
N GLU A 214 8.85 -12.68 -2.26
CA GLU A 214 8.83 -14.14 -2.12
C GLU A 214 10.18 -14.75 -2.47
N LYS A 215 10.83 -14.28 -3.53
CA LYS A 215 12.17 -14.76 -3.88
C LYS A 215 13.20 -14.37 -2.83
N ALA A 216 13.19 -13.12 -2.37
CA ALA A 216 14.10 -12.67 -1.33
C ALA A 216 13.92 -13.48 -0.04
N ILE A 217 12.67 -13.72 0.40
CA ILE A 217 12.39 -14.60 1.54
C ILE A 217 12.89 -16.02 1.28
N SER A 218 12.72 -16.58 0.07
CA SER A 218 13.22 -17.92 -0.26
C SER A 218 14.75 -18.05 -0.11
N TYR A 219 15.48 -16.96 -0.37
CA TYR A 219 16.92 -16.90 -0.16
C TYR A 219 17.28 -16.73 1.32
N LEU A 220 16.59 -15.85 2.06
CA LEU A 220 16.82 -15.69 3.50
C LEU A 220 16.49 -16.98 4.26
N LEU A 221 15.46 -17.72 3.86
CA LEU A 221 15.13 -19.04 4.41
C LEU A 221 16.27 -20.03 4.28
N SER A 222 16.97 -20.02 3.14
CA SER A 222 18.10 -20.93 2.94
C SER A 222 19.24 -20.68 3.93
N GLU A 223 19.27 -19.51 4.56
CA GLU A 223 20.22 -19.12 5.61
C GLU A 223 19.63 -19.26 7.03
N ALA A 224 18.32 -19.07 7.21
CA ALA A 224 17.64 -19.08 8.51
C ALA A 224 17.54 -20.47 9.17
N GLY A 225 17.78 -21.55 8.41
CA GLY A 225 17.70 -22.93 8.89
C GLY A 225 16.26 -23.48 8.98
N ASP A 226 16.14 -24.75 9.39
CA ASP A 226 14.90 -25.55 9.28
C ASP A 226 13.71 -25.07 10.15
N ASN A 227 13.92 -24.12 11.06
CA ASN A 227 12.90 -23.66 12.02
C ASN A 227 12.23 -22.33 11.64
N ALA A 228 12.61 -21.72 10.51
CA ALA A 228 12.00 -20.46 10.08
C ALA A 228 10.52 -20.66 9.74
N TYR A 229 9.66 -19.89 10.39
CA TYR A 229 8.21 -19.93 10.21
C TYR A 229 7.80 -18.83 9.24
N ILE A 230 7.29 -19.24 8.09
CA ILE A 230 6.59 -18.32 7.18
C ILE A 230 5.09 -18.45 7.47
N PRO A 231 4.43 -17.42 8.03
CA PRO A 231 2.99 -17.42 8.14
C PRO A 231 2.37 -17.58 6.75
N PRO A 232 1.36 -18.47 6.62
CA PRO A 232 0.68 -18.69 5.35
C PRO A 232 0.01 -17.41 4.87
N ASP A 233 0.15 -17.10 3.58
CA ASP A 233 -0.56 -16.01 2.87
C ASP A 233 -0.89 -14.77 3.71
N SER A 234 0.12 -14.19 4.38
CA SER A 234 -0.04 -12.89 5.01
C SER A 234 -0.38 -11.86 3.95
N ASN A 235 -1.43 -11.06 4.13
CA ASN A 235 -1.76 -9.96 3.21
C ASN A 235 -0.67 -8.87 3.18
N THR A 236 0.21 -8.85 4.19
CA THR A 236 1.41 -8.02 4.20
C THR A 236 2.38 -8.46 3.12
N LYS A 237 2.73 -7.54 2.21
CA LYS A 237 3.66 -7.75 1.11
C LYS A 237 4.81 -6.73 1.18
N GLY A 238 5.78 -6.91 0.30
CA GLY A 238 6.78 -5.90 0.03
C GLY A 238 7.82 -5.67 1.13
N TYR A 239 8.24 -4.41 1.24
CA TYR A 239 9.31 -3.99 2.16
C TYR A 239 9.03 -4.41 3.60
N ARG A 240 7.80 -4.16 4.08
CA ARG A 240 7.40 -4.47 5.46
C ARG A 240 7.52 -5.96 5.77
N LYS A 241 7.14 -6.84 4.83
CA LYS A 241 7.27 -8.30 5.00
C LYS A 241 8.73 -8.73 5.07
N LEU A 242 9.59 -8.13 4.23
CA LEU A 242 11.02 -8.44 4.20
C LEU A 242 11.72 -7.98 5.48
N ARG A 243 11.41 -6.77 5.94
CA ARG A 243 11.88 -6.25 7.21
C ARG A 243 11.39 -7.10 8.38
N ALA A 244 10.13 -7.52 8.37
CA ALA A 244 9.61 -8.46 9.37
C ALA A 244 10.40 -9.76 9.39
N PHE A 245 10.71 -10.30 8.22
CA PHE A 245 11.45 -11.56 8.08
C PHE A 245 12.91 -11.45 8.49
N SER A 246 13.57 -10.35 8.15
CA SER A 246 14.96 -10.12 8.55
C SER A 246 15.09 -10.06 10.08
N HIS A 247 14.14 -9.44 10.78
CA HIS A 247 14.21 -9.30 12.24
C HIS A 247 13.65 -10.51 13.00
N ARG A 248 12.55 -11.11 12.53
CA ARG A 248 11.76 -12.13 13.23
C ARG A 248 11.35 -13.29 12.33
N PRO A 249 12.31 -14.11 11.84
CA PRO A 249 12.02 -15.23 10.93
C PRO A 249 11.14 -16.34 11.53
N GLU A 250 10.98 -16.38 12.87
CA GLU A 250 10.15 -17.37 13.57
C GLU A 250 8.70 -16.88 13.82
N ASP A 251 8.45 -15.58 13.72
CA ASP A 251 7.11 -14.97 13.86
C ASP A 251 7.14 -13.56 13.25
N LEU A 252 6.83 -13.45 11.96
CA LEU A 252 6.84 -12.14 11.27
C LEU A 252 5.83 -11.17 11.86
N HIS A 253 4.72 -11.71 12.37
CA HIS A 253 3.58 -10.91 12.79
C HIS A 253 3.92 -10.05 13.99
N ILE A 254 4.78 -10.54 14.90
CA ILE A 254 5.18 -9.73 16.04
C ILE A 254 5.95 -8.48 15.64
N GLU A 255 6.73 -8.52 14.56
CA GLU A 255 7.50 -7.34 14.13
C GLU A 255 6.59 -6.18 13.71
N TYR A 256 5.38 -6.46 13.19
CA TYR A 256 4.40 -5.40 12.87
C TYR A 256 3.87 -4.67 14.11
N TRP A 257 4.03 -5.25 15.30
CA TRP A 257 3.70 -4.59 16.56
C TRP A 257 4.81 -3.67 17.07
N ARG A 258 5.98 -3.62 16.42
CA ARG A 258 7.10 -2.76 16.87
C ARG A 258 6.72 -1.30 16.92
N GLU A 259 6.04 -0.78 15.90
CA GLU A 259 5.63 0.63 15.83
C GLU A 259 4.51 0.94 16.84
N ILE A 260 3.60 -0.02 17.05
CA ILE A 260 2.52 0.09 18.03
C ILE A 260 3.09 0.12 19.46
N ILE A 261 4.02 -0.78 19.79
CA ILE A 261 4.56 -0.96 21.15
C ILE A 261 5.72 0.00 21.45
N GLY A 262 6.39 0.50 20.42
CA GLY A 262 7.47 1.47 20.52
C GLY A 262 8.71 0.92 21.23
N GLU A 263 9.36 1.78 22.03
CA GLU A 263 10.67 1.52 22.64
C GLU A 263 10.72 0.29 23.57
N ASN A 264 9.57 -0.19 24.06
CA ASN A 264 9.50 -1.37 24.93
C ASN A 264 9.43 -2.69 24.17
N PHE A 265 9.33 -2.66 22.84
CA PHE A 265 9.11 -3.84 22.01
C PHE A 265 10.17 -4.93 22.27
N ASP A 266 11.46 -4.62 22.12
CA ASP A 266 12.51 -5.64 22.27
C ASP A 266 12.67 -6.15 23.71
N LYS A 267 12.20 -5.39 24.71
CA LYS A 267 12.13 -5.84 26.11
C LYS A 267 11.00 -6.86 26.32
N LEU A 268 9.84 -6.63 25.70
CA LEU A 268 8.67 -7.49 25.81
C LEU A 268 8.80 -8.75 24.95
N PHE A 269 9.45 -8.63 23.80
CA PHE A 269 9.62 -9.70 22.82
C PHE A 269 11.10 -9.87 22.50
N PRO A 270 11.93 -10.41 23.40
CA PRO A 270 13.33 -10.67 23.08
C PRO A 270 13.45 -11.63 21.88
N LYS A 271 14.53 -11.56 21.09
CA LYS A 271 14.75 -12.44 19.92
C LYS A 271 14.70 -13.94 20.25
N THR A 272 14.96 -14.30 21.51
CA THR A 272 14.90 -15.69 22.01
C THR A 272 13.50 -16.14 22.45
N GLN A 273 12.48 -15.29 22.31
CA GLN A 273 11.11 -15.57 22.75
C GLN A 273 10.48 -16.65 21.86
N LYS A 274 10.30 -17.87 22.41
CA LYS A 274 9.75 -19.02 21.67
C LYS A 274 8.29 -18.87 21.24
N ASN A 275 7.51 -18.06 21.95
CA ASN A 275 6.11 -17.84 21.63
C ASN A 275 5.76 -16.35 21.83
N PRO A 276 5.98 -15.53 20.80
CA PRO A 276 5.69 -14.10 20.85
C PRO A 276 4.19 -13.82 20.97
N PHE A 277 3.33 -14.62 20.31
CA PHE A 277 1.87 -14.50 20.40
C PHE A 277 1.33 -14.60 21.83
N LEU A 278 1.78 -15.58 22.63
CA LEU A 278 1.36 -15.69 24.04
C LEU A 278 1.85 -14.52 24.89
N ALA A 279 3.06 -14.02 24.63
CA ALA A 279 3.58 -12.83 25.30
C ALA A 279 2.74 -11.59 24.93
N LEU A 280 2.31 -11.49 23.67
CA LEU A 280 1.46 -10.41 23.18
C LEU A 280 0.08 -10.46 23.84
N CYS A 281 -0.58 -11.62 23.85
CA CYS A 281 -1.87 -11.79 24.54
C CYS A 281 -1.78 -11.40 26.02
N LYS A 282 -0.69 -11.79 26.70
CA LYS A 282 -0.46 -11.41 28.10
C LYS A 282 -0.26 -9.90 28.26
N TYR A 283 0.49 -9.27 27.37
CA TYR A 283 0.73 -7.83 27.38
C TYR A 283 -0.55 -7.03 27.14
N LEU A 284 -1.40 -7.49 26.23
CA LEU A 284 -2.71 -6.91 25.90
C LEU A 284 -3.81 -7.30 26.89
N GLU A 285 -3.52 -8.12 27.90
CA GLU A 285 -4.50 -8.64 28.87
C GLU A 285 -5.71 -9.34 28.23
N ILE A 286 -5.47 -10.08 27.14
CA ILE A 286 -6.49 -10.87 26.43
C ILE A 286 -6.23 -12.39 26.55
N PRO A 287 -7.28 -13.23 26.59
CA PRO A 287 -7.12 -14.68 26.61
C PRO A 287 -6.61 -15.19 25.26
N ALA A 288 -5.60 -16.05 25.28
CA ALA A 288 -5.15 -16.77 24.10
C ALA A 288 -6.12 -17.92 23.79
N THR A 289 -7.06 -17.69 22.88
CA THR A 289 -8.02 -18.69 22.40
C THR A 289 -7.53 -19.34 21.11
N ALA A 290 -7.98 -20.56 20.81
CA ALA A 290 -7.62 -21.24 19.55
C ALA A 290 -8.06 -20.43 18.31
N LYS A 291 -9.18 -19.70 18.42
CA LYS A 291 -9.71 -18.85 17.37
C LYS A 291 -8.89 -17.58 17.18
N LEU A 292 -8.41 -16.98 18.26
CA LEU A 292 -7.49 -15.84 18.19
C LEU A 292 -6.13 -16.27 17.62
N THR A 293 -5.64 -17.47 17.95
CA THR A 293 -4.43 -18.01 17.30
C THR A 293 -4.64 -18.17 15.79
N GLU A 294 -5.74 -18.80 15.37
CA GLU A 294 -6.09 -18.95 13.94
C GLU A 294 -6.23 -17.58 13.24
N GLY A 295 -6.79 -16.59 13.95
CA GLY A 295 -6.89 -15.21 13.50
C GLY A 295 -5.52 -14.55 13.32
N TYR A 296 -4.67 -14.65 14.33
CA TYR A 296 -3.32 -14.10 14.33
C TYR A 296 -2.47 -14.70 13.22
N GLU A 297 -2.58 -16.00 12.93
CA GLU A 297 -1.86 -16.66 11.83
C GLU A 297 -2.20 -16.10 10.45
N LYS A 298 -3.41 -15.54 10.27
CA LYS A 298 -3.86 -14.94 9.00
C LYS A 298 -3.69 -13.42 8.97
N ASN A 299 -3.80 -12.78 10.14
CA ASN A 299 -3.78 -11.34 10.29
C ASN A 299 -2.99 -10.96 11.55
N PRO A 300 -1.83 -10.29 11.42
CA PRO A 300 -1.02 -9.89 12.57
C PRO A 300 -1.76 -9.01 13.59
N PHE A 301 -2.81 -8.32 13.17
CA PHE A 301 -3.57 -7.38 13.98
C PHE A 301 -4.86 -7.98 14.57
N ALA A 302 -5.11 -9.29 14.44
CA ALA A 302 -6.26 -9.91 15.10
C ALA A 302 -6.31 -9.65 16.64
N PRO A 303 -5.17 -9.69 17.38
CA PRO A 303 -5.14 -9.29 18.80
C PRO A 303 -5.55 -7.82 19.04
N LEU A 304 -5.25 -6.92 18.11
CA LEU A 304 -5.63 -5.51 18.18
C LEU A 304 -7.16 -5.38 18.16
N TRP A 305 -7.80 -6.08 17.22
CA TRP A 305 -9.26 -6.10 17.11
C TRP A 305 -9.92 -6.74 18.33
N ALA A 306 -9.30 -7.75 18.94
CA ALA A 306 -9.81 -8.33 20.19
C ALA A 306 -9.86 -7.33 21.33
N VAL A 307 -8.80 -6.52 21.50
CA VAL A 307 -8.74 -5.46 22.51
C VAL A 307 -9.81 -4.39 22.24
N ILE A 308 -9.85 -3.90 21.00
CA ILE A 308 -10.80 -2.87 20.56
C ILE A 308 -12.25 -3.28 20.77
N LEU A 309 -12.64 -4.45 20.25
CA LEU A 309 -14.04 -4.89 20.30
C LEU A 309 -14.48 -5.24 21.72
N ARG A 310 -13.57 -5.74 22.57
CA ARG A 310 -13.86 -5.93 23.99
C ARG A 310 -14.07 -4.60 24.71
N GLY A 311 -13.28 -3.58 24.39
CA GLY A 311 -13.49 -2.20 24.88
C GLY A 311 -14.84 -1.61 24.45
N LEU A 312 -15.36 -2.04 23.30
CA LEU A 312 -16.68 -1.69 22.80
C LEU A 312 -17.82 -2.55 23.39
N GLY A 313 -17.51 -3.52 24.26
CA GLY A 313 -18.50 -4.35 24.96
C GLY A 313 -18.88 -5.67 24.29
N PHE A 314 -18.15 -6.10 23.25
CA PHE A 314 -18.38 -7.41 22.62
C PHE A 314 -17.80 -8.57 23.44
N HIS A 315 -18.51 -9.70 23.43
CA HIS A 315 -18.11 -11.00 23.92
C HIS A 315 -17.34 -11.79 22.84
N GLU A 316 -16.48 -12.69 23.29
CA GLU A 316 -15.49 -13.39 22.45
C GLU A 316 -16.11 -14.05 21.21
N GLU A 317 -17.26 -14.71 21.34
CA GLU A 317 -17.95 -15.41 20.25
C GLU A 317 -18.33 -14.50 19.06
N ASN A 318 -18.47 -13.20 19.29
CA ASN A 318 -18.81 -12.22 18.27
C ASN A 318 -17.58 -11.51 17.72
N ILE A 319 -16.51 -11.39 18.54
CA ILE A 319 -15.22 -10.80 18.15
C ILE A 319 -14.52 -11.63 17.07
N GLU A 320 -14.62 -12.96 17.14
CA GLU A 320 -13.91 -13.89 16.23
C GLU A 320 -14.14 -13.61 14.74
N ARG A 321 -15.28 -13.00 14.39
CA ARG A 321 -15.64 -12.66 13.00
C ARG A 321 -14.70 -11.61 12.42
N PHE A 322 -14.14 -10.74 13.26
CA PHE A 322 -13.34 -9.58 12.89
C PHE A 322 -11.85 -9.88 12.76
N TYR A 323 -11.39 -11.07 13.15
CA TYR A 323 -9.97 -11.42 13.08
C TYR A 323 -9.39 -11.38 11.66
N GLY A 324 -10.20 -11.57 10.62
CA GLY A 324 -9.74 -11.50 9.23
C GLY A 324 -9.64 -10.09 8.63
N LEU A 325 -9.99 -9.03 9.35
CA LEU A 325 -10.04 -7.68 8.81
C LEU A 325 -8.66 -7.00 8.81
N GLU A 326 -8.22 -6.54 7.64
CA GLU A 326 -7.01 -5.71 7.53
C GLU A 326 -7.22 -4.30 8.09
N GLU A 327 -8.40 -3.74 7.86
CA GLU A 327 -8.84 -2.44 8.36
C GLU A 327 -10.19 -2.61 9.05
N PHE A 328 -10.44 -1.79 10.07
CA PHE A 328 -11.73 -1.78 10.77
C PHE A 328 -12.41 -0.44 10.55
N ALA A 329 -13.46 -0.43 9.73
CA ALA A 329 -14.21 0.79 9.38
C ALA A 329 -13.28 1.88 8.79
N GLY A 330 -12.41 1.48 7.86
CA GLY A 330 -11.44 2.38 7.23
C GLY A 330 -10.37 2.95 8.17
N ILE A 331 -10.23 2.38 9.38
CA ILE A 331 -9.11 2.64 10.29
C ILE A 331 -8.09 1.54 10.08
N SER A 332 -6.92 1.91 9.58
CA SER A 332 -5.78 1.01 9.42
C SER A 332 -5.08 0.79 10.77
N PRO A 333 -4.54 -0.41 11.03
CA PRO A 333 -3.66 -0.69 12.16
C PRO A 333 -2.44 0.24 12.24
N ASP A 334 -2.00 0.81 11.11
CA ASP A 334 -0.90 1.77 11.08
C ASP A 334 -1.27 3.13 11.70
N CYS A 335 -2.56 3.41 11.90
CA CYS A 335 -3.03 4.63 12.55
C CYS A 335 -2.79 4.63 14.07
N PHE A 336 -2.36 3.51 14.64
CA PHE A 336 -2.10 3.36 16.07
C PHE A 336 -0.58 3.52 16.33
N SER A 337 -0.13 4.73 16.65
CA SER A 337 1.21 4.96 17.19
C SER A 337 1.13 5.15 18.70
N GLU A 338 1.98 4.43 19.45
CA GLU A 338 2.16 4.54 20.91
C GLU A 338 1.08 3.87 21.80
N PHE A 339 1.22 2.56 21.98
CA PHE A 339 0.50 1.78 22.99
C PHE A 339 1.19 1.87 24.37
N PHE A 340 0.49 2.42 25.37
CA PHE A 340 0.93 2.43 26.77
C PHE A 340 -0.06 1.67 27.68
N GLY A 341 -0.13 0.34 27.54
CA GLY A 341 -0.83 -0.53 28.51
C GLY A 341 -2.25 -0.93 28.13
N SER A 342 -2.99 -1.53 29.06
CA SER A 342 -4.16 -2.39 28.79
C SER A 342 -5.50 -1.70 28.53
N ASP A 343 -5.54 -0.40 28.26
CA ASP A 343 -6.79 0.34 28.06
C ASP A 343 -6.99 0.80 26.61
N ALA A 344 -8.04 0.30 25.97
CA ALA A 344 -8.44 0.64 24.62
C ALA A 344 -8.78 2.14 24.45
N GLU A 345 -9.24 2.83 25.50
CA GLU A 345 -9.51 4.28 25.42
C GLU A 345 -8.20 5.11 25.38
N GLY A 346 -7.11 4.60 25.96
CA GLY A 346 -5.78 5.19 25.83
C GLY A 346 -5.19 5.06 24.42
N MET A 347 -5.57 4.01 23.68
CA MET A 347 -5.02 3.65 22.36
C MET A 347 -5.31 4.65 21.25
N LEU A 348 -6.32 5.52 21.40
CA LEU A 348 -6.81 6.40 20.32
C LEU A 348 -6.57 7.88 20.57
N SER A 349 -6.23 8.26 21.81
CA SER A 349 -5.89 9.64 22.17
C SER A 349 -4.50 10.09 21.68
N ALA A 350 -3.69 9.15 21.16
CA ALA A 350 -2.37 9.38 20.58
C ALA A 350 -2.37 9.35 19.04
N SER A 351 -3.56 9.44 18.42
CA SER A 351 -3.71 9.39 16.97
C SER A 351 -3.08 10.62 16.28
N VAL A 352 -2.39 10.38 15.17
CA VAL A 352 -1.65 11.39 14.38
C VAL A 352 -2.59 12.33 13.60
N SER A 353 -3.90 12.02 13.47
CA SER A 353 -4.86 12.88 12.79
C SER A 353 -6.20 13.02 13.50
N THR A 354 -6.72 14.25 13.58
CA THR A 354 -8.06 14.56 14.10
C THR A 354 -9.17 13.80 13.36
N GLU A 355 -8.92 13.42 12.11
CA GLU A 355 -9.86 12.63 11.31
C GLU A 355 -10.04 11.21 11.89
N VAL A 356 -8.95 10.52 12.22
CA VAL A 356 -9.02 9.15 12.81
C VAL A 356 -9.70 9.19 14.17
N GLU A 357 -9.39 10.20 15.00
CA GLU A 357 -10.05 10.40 16.29
C GLU A 357 -11.57 10.57 16.13
N ASN A 358 -12.01 11.41 15.18
CA ASN A 358 -13.42 11.64 14.90
C ASN A 358 -14.13 10.36 14.44
N ARG A 359 -13.51 9.60 13.52
CA ARG A 359 -14.04 8.31 13.04
C ARG A 359 -14.23 7.33 14.18
N TRP A 360 -13.22 7.22 15.04
CA TRP A 360 -13.30 6.36 16.20
C TRP A 360 -14.40 6.78 17.18
N TYR A 361 -14.48 8.07 17.48
CA TYR A 361 -15.48 8.62 18.38
C TYR A 361 -16.91 8.33 17.88
N MET A 362 -17.18 8.57 16.58
CA MET A 362 -18.46 8.22 15.95
C MET A 362 -18.76 6.72 16.04
N LEU A 363 -17.76 5.87 15.78
CA LEU A 363 -17.90 4.43 15.83
C LEU A 363 -18.23 3.92 17.23
N ASN A 364 -17.54 4.42 18.25
CA ASN A 364 -17.79 4.07 19.65
C ASN A 364 -19.21 4.47 20.08
N HIS A 365 -19.65 5.69 19.75
CA HIS A 365 -21.01 6.14 20.02
C HIS A 365 -22.06 5.28 19.33
N PHE A 366 -21.88 4.99 18.04
CA PHE A 366 -22.79 4.14 17.28
C PHE A 366 -22.90 2.75 17.88
N VAL A 367 -21.77 2.12 18.23
CA VAL A 367 -21.77 0.76 18.80
C VAL A 367 -22.46 0.75 20.16
N ARG A 368 -22.15 1.70 21.04
CA ARG A 368 -22.80 1.82 22.36
C ARG A 368 -24.31 2.00 22.21
N TRP A 369 -24.76 2.88 21.31
CA TRP A 369 -26.19 3.05 21.02
C TRP A 369 -26.81 1.77 20.43
N ALA A 370 -26.17 1.17 19.43
CA ALA A 370 -26.70 -0.01 18.75
C ALA A 370 -26.90 -1.19 19.72
N LEU A 371 -25.98 -1.39 20.66
CA LEU A 371 -26.12 -2.40 21.71
C LEU A 371 -27.32 -2.16 22.66
N THR A 372 -27.89 -0.95 22.70
CA THR A 372 -29.13 -0.69 23.47
C THR A 372 -30.40 -1.10 22.72
N VAL A 373 -30.36 -1.20 21.38
CA VAL A 373 -31.53 -1.42 20.52
C VAL A 373 -31.48 -2.74 19.73
N THR A 374 -30.33 -3.40 19.65
CA THR A 374 -30.16 -4.68 18.96
C THR A 374 -29.33 -5.66 19.79
N SER A 375 -29.42 -6.95 19.45
CA SER A 375 -28.56 -7.96 20.05
C SER A 375 -27.12 -7.79 19.56
N GLU A 376 -26.16 -8.14 20.42
CA GLU A 376 -24.75 -8.12 20.06
C GLU A 376 -24.43 -8.99 18.84
N ALA A 377 -25.02 -10.18 18.76
CA ALA A 377 -24.82 -11.10 17.63
C ALA A 377 -25.35 -10.53 16.30
N ASP A 378 -26.46 -9.79 16.33
CA ASP A 378 -27.00 -9.09 15.17
C ASP A 378 -26.14 -7.89 14.78
N LEU A 379 -25.64 -7.13 15.77
CA LEU A 379 -24.74 -6.02 15.54
C LEU A 379 -23.42 -6.53 14.93
N ALA A 380 -22.78 -7.54 15.52
CA ALA A 380 -21.56 -8.14 15.01
C ALA A 380 -21.75 -8.77 13.62
N GLY A 381 -22.92 -9.30 13.31
CA GLY A 381 -23.20 -9.97 12.03
C GLY A 381 -23.57 -9.05 10.88
N ARG A 382 -24.57 -8.18 11.06
CA ARG A 382 -25.16 -7.39 9.96
C ARG A 382 -24.86 -5.91 10.05
N GLY A 383 -24.77 -5.34 11.25
CA GLY A 383 -24.57 -3.91 11.45
C GLY A 383 -23.10 -3.52 11.34
N LEU A 384 -22.31 -3.92 12.32
CA LEU A 384 -20.90 -3.56 12.46
C LEU A 384 -20.02 -4.23 11.40
N TRP A 385 -20.32 -5.46 10.97
CA TRP A 385 -19.58 -6.09 9.87
C TRP A 385 -19.69 -5.31 8.56
N ALA A 386 -20.89 -4.79 8.24
CA ALA A 386 -21.11 -4.03 7.01
C ALA A 386 -20.36 -2.69 7.01
N LEU A 387 -20.24 -2.06 8.18
CA LEU A 387 -19.43 -0.85 8.39
C LEU A 387 -17.93 -1.17 8.41
N ALA A 388 -17.54 -2.24 9.11
CA ALA A 388 -16.14 -2.61 9.31
C ALA A 388 -15.46 -3.10 8.02
N SER A 389 -16.21 -3.72 7.12
CA SER A 389 -15.69 -4.31 5.87
C SER A 389 -15.64 -3.34 4.68
N ARG A 390 -15.95 -2.06 4.87
CA ARG A 390 -15.96 -1.05 3.80
C ARG A 390 -15.04 0.12 4.13
N PRO A 391 -14.47 0.79 3.12
CA PRO A 391 -13.80 2.06 3.31
C PRO A 391 -14.75 3.07 3.95
N TRP A 392 -14.23 3.91 4.83
CA TRP A 392 -14.99 5.00 5.42
C TRP A 392 -15.36 6.03 4.34
N THR A 393 -16.63 6.39 4.23
CA THR A 393 -17.16 7.34 3.23
C THR A 393 -17.98 8.45 3.90
N GLU A 394 -18.16 9.58 3.21
CA GLU A 394 -19.06 10.65 3.68
C GLU A 394 -20.50 10.15 3.89
N GLU A 395 -20.95 9.16 3.12
CA GLU A 395 -22.26 8.51 3.31
C GLU A 395 -22.34 7.80 4.66
N ILE A 396 -21.28 7.08 5.06
CA ILE A 396 -21.17 6.45 6.38
C ILE A 396 -21.16 7.51 7.48
N GLU A 397 -20.43 8.61 7.30
CA GLU A 397 -20.46 9.74 8.25
C GLU A 397 -21.85 10.36 8.38
N GLU A 398 -22.58 10.52 7.28
CA GLU A 398 -23.94 11.06 7.30
C GLU A 398 -24.92 10.09 7.99
N GLU A 399 -24.78 8.78 7.76
CA GLU A 399 -25.58 7.77 8.43
C GLU A 399 -25.31 7.72 9.94
N LEU A 400 -24.04 7.75 10.35
CA LEU A 400 -23.64 7.70 11.75
C LEU A 400 -23.95 9.01 12.48
N SER A 401 -23.82 10.16 11.82
CA SER A 401 -24.15 11.47 12.40
C SER A 401 -25.66 11.64 12.65
N LYS A 402 -26.53 11.02 11.85
CA LYS A 402 -27.98 10.93 12.15
C LYS A 402 -28.25 10.18 13.44
N VAL A 403 -27.50 9.13 13.74
CA VAL A 403 -27.60 8.39 15.01
C VAL A 403 -27.05 9.25 16.15
N TYR A 404 -25.93 9.93 15.93
CA TYR A 404 -25.30 10.81 16.91
C TYR A 404 -26.23 11.94 17.39
N CYS A 405 -26.89 12.63 16.47
CA CYS A 405 -27.87 13.69 16.79
C CYS A 405 -29.09 13.17 17.58
N LEU A 406 -29.40 11.88 17.54
CA LEU A 406 -30.50 11.30 18.31
C LEU A 406 -30.10 10.94 19.75
N THR A 407 -28.80 10.88 20.05
CA THR A 407 -28.26 10.43 21.34
C THR A 407 -27.74 11.54 22.25
N ASP A 408 -27.39 12.72 21.72
CA ASP A 408 -26.97 13.87 22.55
C ASP A 408 -28.14 14.62 23.22
N ASP A 409 -29.38 14.34 22.78
CA ASP A 409 -30.62 14.90 23.34
C ASP A 409 -31.30 13.97 24.39
N ALA A 410 -30.69 12.82 24.72
CA ALA A 410 -31.23 11.80 25.65
C ALA A 410 -30.35 11.65 26.90
#